data_AF-A0A158JSN1-F1
#
_entry.id   AF-A0A158JSN1-F1
#
_cell.length_a   1.000
_cell.length_b   1.000
_cell.length_c   1.000
_cell.angle_alpha   90.00
_cell.angle_beta   90.00
_cell.angle_gamma   90.00
#
_symmetry.space_group_name_H-M   'P 1'
#
loop_
_entity.id
_entity.type
_entity.pdbx_description
1 polymer ?
#
loop_
_entity_poly.entity_id
_entity_poly.type
_entity_poly.pdbx_seq_one_letter_code
_entity_poly.pdbx_strand_id
1 'polypeptide(L)'
;MLEASLRSNGRIGLRIYADMVAKPAIAISIVYCALSNISFQTAADGSFSMSRASEVGLVSVHYAEQHATDAVLFKRVGPTLFEYRVRRPLVGYAGIPWLVARRTEIDLARHCEDLSHEGCTLDAN
;
A
#
# COMPACT_ATOMS: atom_id res chain seq x y z
N MET A 1 34.25 11.02 -39.28
CA MET A 1 33.23 12.03 -38.91
C MET A 1 31.79 11.50 -38.94
N LEU A 2 31.44 10.57 -39.85
CA LEU A 2 30.06 10.04 -39.98
C LEU A 2 29.57 9.14 -38.82
N GLU A 3 30.46 8.43 -38.14
CA GLU A 3 30.08 7.51 -37.05
C GLU A 3 29.67 8.23 -35.76
N ALA A 4 30.21 9.43 -35.51
CA ALA A 4 29.90 10.22 -34.33
C ALA A 4 28.49 10.84 -34.39
N SER A 5 28.05 11.25 -35.58
CA SER A 5 26.70 11.79 -35.81
C SER A 5 25.62 10.72 -35.72
N LEU A 6 25.88 9.50 -36.21
CA LEU A 6 24.98 8.35 -36.07
C LEU A 6 24.81 7.92 -34.59
N ARG A 7 25.89 7.89 -33.81
CA ARG A 7 25.83 7.59 -32.36
C ARG A 7 25.09 8.66 -31.56
N SER A 8 25.23 9.93 -31.94
CA SER A 8 24.53 11.05 -31.30
C SER A 8 23.02 11.01 -31.54
N ASN A 9 22.60 10.80 -32.80
CA ASN A 9 21.18 10.69 -33.15
C ASN A 9 20.51 9.44 -32.54
N GLY A 10 21.21 8.31 -32.47
CA GLY A 10 20.70 7.12 -31.79
C GLY A 10 20.48 7.32 -30.29
N ARG A 11 21.36 8.06 -29.61
CA ARG A 11 21.22 8.38 -28.18
C ARG A 11 20.10 9.38 -27.89
N ILE A 12 19.86 10.35 -28.78
CA ILE A 12 18.76 11.31 -28.64
C ILE A 12 17.42 10.61 -28.91
N GLY A 13 17.32 9.79 -29.96
CA GLY A 13 16.12 9.00 -30.25
C GLY A 13 15.77 8.02 -29.13
N LEU A 14 16.76 7.33 -28.56
CA LEU A 14 16.56 6.44 -27.42
C LEU A 14 16.08 7.19 -26.16
N ARG A 15 16.61 8.40 -25.90
CA ARG A 15 16.15 9.24 -24.78
C ARG A 15 14.73 9.74 -24.97
N ILE A 16 14.37 10.18 -26.18
CA ILE A 16 12.99 10.63 -26.48
C ILE A 16 12.01 9.46 -26.38
N TYR A 17 12.38 8.28 -26.89
CA TYR A 17 11.56 7.07 -26.78
C TYR A 17 11.44 6.59 -25.33
N ALA A 18 12.54 6.58 -24.57
CA ALA A 18 12.52 6.26 -23.15
C ALA A 18 11.66 7.25 -22.36
N ASP A 19 11.70 8.55 -22.67
CA ASP A 19 10.87 9.56 -22.00
C ASP A 19 9.38 9.43 -22.39
N MET A 20 9.09 9.15 -23.66
CA MET A 20 7.72 8.89 -24.16
C MET A 20 7.09 7.63 -23.56
N VAL A 21 7.88 6.61 -23.19
CA VAL A 21 7.36 5.36 -22.61
C VAL A 21 7.40 5.39 -21.08
N ALA A 22 8.48 5.91 -20.48
CA ALA A 22 8.64 5.91 -19.04
C ALA A 22 7.62 6.82 -18.34
N LYS A 23 7.35 8.01 -18.88
CA LYS A 23 6.37 8.94 -18.30
C LYS A 23 4.97 8.34 -18.19
N PRO A 24 4.36 7.81 -19.27
CA PRO A 24 3.04 7.18 -19.15
C PRO A 24 3.08 5.90 -18.33
N ALA A 25 4.14 5.09 -18.39
CA ALA A 25 4.26 3.90 -17.56
C ALA A 25 4.27 4.25 -16.06
N ILE A 26 4.99 5.29 -15.66
CA ILE A 26 4.99 5.81 -14.28
C ILE A 26 3.61 6.35 -13.91
N ALA A 27 2.99 7.15 -14.79
CA ALA A 27 1.67 7.71 -14.53
C ALA A 27 0.60 6.64 -14.35
N ILE A 28 0.55 5.64 -15.24
CA ILE A 28 -0.36 4.49 -15.13
C ILE A 28 -0.10 3.72 -13.84
N SER A 29 1.17 3.49 -13.49
CA SER A 29 1.53 2.80 -12.26
C SER A 29 1.00 3.54 -11.04
N ILE A 30 1.19 4.85 -10.96
CA ILE A 30 0.69 5.70 -9.85
C ILE A 30 -0.85 5.68 -9.81
N VAL A 31 -1.53 5.75 -10.95
CA VAL A 31 -3.00 5.75 -11.02
C VAL A 31 -3.58 4.40 -10.62
N TYR A 32 -3.06 3.31 -11.18
CA TYR A 32 -3.49 1.94 -10.87
C TYR A 32 -3.33 1.65 -9.38
N CYS A 33 -2.18 2.07 -8.86
CA CYS A 33 -1.97 2.20 -7.45
C CYS A 33 -3.13 3.00 -6.84
N ALA A 34 -3.20 4.33 -6.92
CA ALA A 34 -4.21 5.12 -6.20
C ALA A 34 -5.63 4.50 -6.17
N LEU A 35 -6.11 3.99 -7.32
CA LEU A 35 -7.38 3.29 -7.46
C LEU A 35 -7.48 1.98 -6.67
N SER A 36 -6.46 1.11 -6.70
CA SER A 36 -6.43 -0.13 -5.91
C SER A 36 -6.48 0.15 -4.39
N ASN A 37 -5.98 1.30 -3.95
CA ASN A 37 -6.05 1.67 -2.55
C ASN A 37 -7.42 2.20 -2.18
N ILE A 38 -7.97 3.12 -2.98
CA ILE A 38 -9.34 3.61 -2.81
C ILE A 38 -10.31 2.43 -2.78
N SER A 39 -10.18 1.50 -3.73
CA SER A 39 -11.02 0.31 -3.79
C SER A 39 -10.94 -0.56 -2.54
N PHE A 40 -9.75 -0.68 -1.92
CA PHE A 40 -9.61 -1.41 -0.67
C PHE A 40 -10.19 -0.63 0.51
N GLN A 41 -9.97 0.69 0.58
CA GLN A 41 -10.55 1.55 1.61
C GLN A 41 -12.08 1.51 1.60
N THR A 42 -12.69 1.55 0.40
CA THR A 42 -14.15 1.47 0.24
C THR A 42 -14.72 0.10 0.54
N ALA A 43 -13.90 -0.95 0.44
CA ALA A 43 -14.32 -2.33 0.62
C ALA A 43 -13.72 -2.97 1.88
N ALA A 44 -13.16 -2.16 2.78
CA ALA A 44 -12.65 -2.62 4.06
C ALA A 44 -13.85 -3.01 4.94
N ASP A 45 -13.65 -4.05 5.75
CA ASP A 45 -14.65 -4.46 6.75
C ASP A 45 -14.40 -3.76 8.10
N GLY A 46 -13.22 -3.15 8.25
CA GLY A 46 -12.88 -2.38 9.43
C GLY A 46 -11.44 -1.89 9.47
N SER A 47 -11.10 -1.29 10.59
CA SER A 47 -9.79 -0.70 10.85
C SER A 47 -9.34 -0.87 12.30
N PHE A 48 -8.05 -1.08 12.49
CA PHE A 48 -7.37 -1.00 13.77
C PHE A 48 -6.51 0.25 13.85
N SER A 49 -6.53 0.94 14.98
CA SER A 49 -5.47 1.88 15.34
C SER A 49 -4.12 1.15 15.42
N MET A 50 -3.02 1.88 15.23
CA MET A 50 -1.69 1.25 15.25
C MET A 50 -1.35 0.60 16.59
N SER A 51 -1.82 1.15 17.72
CA SER A 51 -1.68 0.51 19.04
C SER A 51 -2.33 -0.88 19.05
N ARG A 52 -3.62 -0.97 18.67
CA ARG A 52 -4.34 -2.25 18.62
C ARG A 52 -3.77 -3.21 17.58
N ALA A 53 -3.35 -2.70 16.43
CA ALA A 53 -2.69 -3.51 15.42
C ALA A 53 -1.39 -4.16 15.94
N SER A 54 -0.67 -3.50 16.86
CA SER A 54 0.49 -4.11 17.51
C SER A 54 0.13 -5.16 18.55
N GLU A 55 -0.95 -4.96 19.31
CA GLU A 55 -1.46 -5.92 20.31
C GLU A 55 -1.92 -7.23 19.65
N VAL A 56 -2.55 -7.14 18.48
CA VAL A 56 -2.99 -8.30 17.67
C VAL A 56 -1.83 -8.88 16.83
N GLY A 57 -0.64 -8.26 16.87
CA GLY A 57 0.57 -8.76 16.21
C GLY A 57 0.63 -8.49 14.69
N LEU A 58 -0.16 -7.54 14.17
CA LEU A 58 -0.14 -7.14 12.76
C LEU A 58 1.09 -6.28 12.41
N VAL A 59 1.57 -5.51 13.39
CA VAL A 59 2.75 -4.64 13.27
C VAL A 59 3.60 -4.75 14.54
N SER A 60 4.89 -4.38 14.46
CA SER A 60 5.72 -4.31 15.66
C SER A 60 5.36 -3.07 16.49
N VAL A 61 5.59 -3.14 17.81
CA VAL A 61 5.35 -2.03 18.75
C VAL A 61 6.09 -0.76 18.31
N HIS A 62 7.37 -0.89 17.95
CA HIS A 62 8.17 0.23 17.47
C HIS A 62 7.58 0.88 16.21
N TYR A 63 7.03 0.08 15.30
CA TYR A 63 6.38 0.59 14.10
C TYR A 63 5.05 1.29 14.42
N ALA A 64 4.29 0.75 15.37
CA ALA A 64 3.06 1.37 15.84
C ALA A 64 3.30 2.74 16.49
N GLU A 65 4.35 2.89 17.29
CA GLU A 65 4.73 4.17 17.91
C GLU A 65 5.11 5.23 16.87
N GLN A 66 5.92 4.84 15.87
CA GLN A 66 6.34 5.76 14.79
C GLN A 66 5.17 6.25 13.93
N HIS A 67 4.09 5.47 13.87
CA HIS A 67 2.93 5.69 13.02
C HIS A 67 1.63 5.82 13.84
N ALA A 68 1.70 6.31 15.09
CA ALA A 68 0.59 6.26 16.04
C ALA A 68 -0.75 6.85 15.54
N THR A 69 -0.71 7.78 14.59
CA THR A 69 -1.89 8.43 13.99
C THR A 69 -2.45 7.71 12.76
N ASP A 70 -1.74 6.72 12.23
CA ASP A 70 -2.20 5.90 11.10
C ASP A 70 -3.18 4.80 11.58
N ALA A 71 -3.81 4.12 10.63
CA ALA A 71 -4.68 2.97 10.89
C ALA A 71 -4.33 1.81 9.95
N VAL A 72 -4.55 0.59 10.42
CA VAL A 72 -4.46 -0.65 9.66
C VAL A 72 -5.86 -1.06 9.23
N LEU A 73 -6.13 -0.95 7.94
CA LEU A 73 -7.40 -1.39 7.36
C LEU A 73 -7.36 -2.89 7.12
N PHE A 74 -8.48 -3.57 7.29
CA PHE A 74 -8.60 -4.99 6.99
C PHE A 74 -9.88 -5.34 6.25
N LYS A 75 -9.83 -6.46 5.55
CA LYS A 75 -10.91 -7.03 4.77
C LYS A 75 -10.83 -8.55 4.80
N ARG A 76 -11.96 -9.22 4.97
CA ARG A 76 -12.14 -10.65 4.79
C ARG A 76 -12.11 -10.99 3.30
N VAL A 77 -11.16 -11.82 2.90
CA VAL A 77 -10.96 -12.27 1.51
C VAL A 77 -11.29 -13.75 1.32
N GLY A 78 -11.58 -14.46 2.40
CA GLY A 78 -12.00 -15.86 2.40
C GLY A 78 -12.70 -16.23 3.71
N PRO A 79 -13.16 -17.49 3.86
CA PRO A 79 -13.88 -17.92 5.06
C PRO A 79 -13.06 -17.77 6.35
N THR A 80 -11.75 -17.92 6.26
CA THR A 80 -10.80 -17.82 7.39
C THR A 80 -9.62 -16.91 7.09
N LEU A 81 -9.66 -16.14 6.00
CA LEU A 81 -8.52 -15.38 5.51
C LEU A 81 -8.85 -13.89 5.46
N PHE A 82 -8.04 -13.09 6.12
CA PHE A 82 -8.13 -11.64 6.12
C PHE A 82 -6.91 -11.04 5.41
N GLU A 83 -7.16 -10.05 4.57
CA GLU A 83 -6.15 -9.15 4.05
C GLU A 83 -6.15 -7.88 4.89
N TYR A 84 -4.97 -7.44 5.34
CA TYR A 84 -4.80 -6.17 6.02
C TYR A 84 -3.69 -5.35 5.37
N ARG A 85 -3.80 -4.04 5.51
CA ARG A 85 -2.95 -3.07 4.81
C ARG A 85 -2.29 -2.13 5.81
N VAL A 86 -0.95 -2.15 5.82
CA VAL A 86 -0.12 -1.30 6.69
C VAL A 86 0.65 -0.32 5.84
N ARG A 87 0.63 0.97 6.19
CA ARG A 87 1.40 2.02 5.48
C ARG A 87 2.87 1.60 5.43
N ARG A 88 3.66 1.95 4.42
CA ARG A 88 5.12 1.75 4.45
C ARG A 88 5.87 3.03 4.82
N PRO A 89 7.00 2.90 5.53
CA PRO A 89 7.98 3.96 5.61
C PRO A 89 8.60 4.16 4.22
N LEU A 90 8.71 5.42 3.79
CA LEU A 90 9.12 5.87 2.44
C LEU A 90 10.60 5.63 2.10
N VAL A 91 11.24 4.60 2.67
CA VAL A 91 12.67 4.37 2.49
C VAL A 91 12.92 3.17 1.59
N GLY A 92 13.31 3.44 0.34
CA GLY A 92 13.95 2.47 -0.55
C GLY A 92 13.08 1.99 -1.72
N TYR A 93 13.39 2.51 -2.91
CA TYR A 93 12.94 2.13 -4.26
C TYR A 93 11.46 2.40 -4.63
N ALA A 94 11.30 3.35 -5.57
CA ALA A 94 10.08 3.77 -6.25
C ALA A 94 8.99 4.33 -5.32
N GLY A 95 8.97 5.67 -5.22
CA GLY A 95 8.07 6.48 -4.40
C GLY A 95 6.60 6.38 -4.78
N ILE A 96 6.00 5.20 -4.61
CA ILE A 96 4.57 5.00 -4.62
C ILE A 96 4.18 4.85 -3.13
N PRO A 97 3.51 5.84 -2.51
CA PRO A 97 3.18 5.88 -1.08
C PRO A 97 2.15 4.79 -0.70
N TRP A 98 2.59 3.55 -0.48
CA TRP A 98 1.69 2.39 -0.60
C TRP A 98 1.64 1.50 0.63
N LEU A 99 0.41 1.09 0.97
CA LEU A 99 0.11 0.11 2.01
C LEU A 99 0.55 -1.29 1.54
N VAL A 100 1.29 -2.02 2.36
CA VAL A 100 1.60 -3.43 2.09
C VAL A 100 0.40 -4.25 2.47
N ALA A 101 -0.19 -4.90 1.46
CA ALA A 101 -1.18 -5.94 1.67
C ALA A 101 -0.49 -7.18 2.26
N ARG A 102 -0.93 -7.58 3.44
CA ARG A 102 -0.54 -8.81 4.12
C ARG A 102 -1.79 -9.65 4.34
N ARG A 103 -1.60 -10.95 4.45
CA ARG A 103 -2.68 -11.88 4.77
C ARG A 103 -2.44 -12.53 6.11
N THR A 104 -3.52 -12.80 6.81
CA THR A 104 -3.52 -13.48 8.09
C THR A 104 -4.75 -14.37 8.21
N GLU A 105 -4.62 -15.46 8.95
CA GLU A 105 -5.72 -16.35 9.32
C GLU A 105 -6.37 -15.94 10.65
N ILE A 106 -5.82 -14.91 11.30
CA ILE A 106 -6.40 -14.32 12.51
C ILE A 106 -7.74 -13.68 12.15
N ASP A 107 -8.78 -13.96 12.93
CA ASP A 107 -10.10 -13.36 12.77
C ASP A 107 -10.09 -11.90 13.28
N LEU A 108 -9.71 -11.01 12.36
CA LEU A 108 -9.58 -9.58 12.64
C LEU A 108 -10.90 -8.91 13.02
N ALA A 109 -12.03 -9.42 12.51
CA ALA A 109 -13.34 -8.90 12.87
C ALA A 109 -13.67 -9.24 14.33
N ARG A 110 -13.48 -10.51 14.72
CA ARG A 110 -13.70 -10.94 16.11
C ARG A 110 -12.80 -10.22 17.10
N HIS A 111 -11.51 -10.06 16.78
CA HIS A 111 -10.61 -9.27 17.63
C HIS A 111 -11.05 -7.82 17.77
N CYS A 112 -11.66 -7.23 16.74
CA CYS A 112 -12.21 -5.89 16.81
C CYS A 112 -13.45 -5.80 17.70
N GLU A 113 -14.30 -6.83 17.70
CA GLU A 113 -15.48 -6.91 18.58
C GLU A 113 -15.08 -7.09 20.06
N ASP A 114 -14.07 -7.92 20.31
CA ASP A 114 -13.57 -8.20 21.67
C ASP A 114 -12.83 -7.00 22.27
N LEU A 115 -12.16 -6.21 21.43
CA LEU A 115 -11.51 -4.96 21.82
C LEU A 115 -12.57 -3.85 21.83
N SER A 116 -13.13 -3.57 23.01
CA SER A 116 -14.06 -2.45 23.24
C SER A 116 -13.69 -1.24 22.38
N HIS A 117 -14.66 -0.65 21.67
CA HIS A 117 -14.62 0.36 20.57
C HIS A 117 -13.49 1.42 20.51
N GLU A 118 -12.64 1.54 21.52
CA GLU A 118 -11.43 2.36 21.52
C GLU A 118 -10.32 1.75 20.65
N GLY A 119 -10.12 2.37 19.48
CA GLY A 119 -9.02 2.06 18.58
C GLY A 119 -9.30 0.87 17.65
N CYS A 120 -10.56 0.44 17.55
CA CYS A 120 -11.04 -0.41 16.46
C CYS A 120 -12.41 0.07 15.95
N THR A 121 -12.62 0.00 14.64
CA THR A 121 -13.88 0.38 14.00
C THR A 121 -14.23 -0.65 12.95
N LEU A 122 -15.40 -1.28 13.07
CA LEU A 122 -15.99 -2.12 12.04
C LEU A 122 -16.84 -1.25 11.13
N ASP A 123 -16.66 -1.40 9.83
CA ASP A 123 -17.56 -0.82 8.85
C ASP A 123 -18.72 -1.78 8.61
N ALA A 124 -19.94 -1.28 8.73
CA ALA A 124 -21.14 -2.02 8.39
C ALA A 124 -21.32 -1.99 6.86
N ASN A 125 -20.54 -2.81 6.16
CA ASN A 125 -20.59 -2.92 4.70
C ASN A 125 -21.36 -4.18 4.26
#